data_AF-A0A949TNE1-F1
#
_entry.id   AF-A0A949TNE1-F1
#
_cell.length_a   1.000
_cell.length_b   1.000
_cell.length_c   1.000
_cell.angle_alpha   90.00
_cell.angle_beta   90.00
_cell.angle_gamma   90.00
#
_symmetry.space_group_name_H-M   'P 1'
#
loop_
_entity.id
_entity.type
_entity.pdbx_description
1 polymer ?
#
loop_
_entity_poly.entity_id
_entity_poly.type
_entity_poly.pdbx_seq_one_letter_code
_entity_poly.pdbx_strand_id
1 'polypeptide(L)' 'MAESLTVKPISVVAPIFTAIGNRNWEEFKRLEKDFVDQYGVEAWEYEFNFRIKPALDKDSDRWLLIQWCSGGIVSIKYIA' A
#
# COMPACT_ATOMS: atom_id res chain seq x y z
N MET A 1 23.49 8.08 -6.26
CA MET A 1 22.84 8.63 -7.47
C MET A 1 21.35 8.49 -7.24
N ALA A 2 20.59 9.58 -7.30
CA ALA A 2 19.13 9.50 -7.17
C ALA A 2 18.60 8.85 -8.45
N GLU A 3 18.14 7.62 -8.33
CA GLU A 3 17.34 6.97 -9.36
C GLU A 3 16.14 7.87 -9.57
N SER A 4 15.98 8.46 -10.76
CA SER A 4 14.84 9.33 -11.03
C SER A 4 13.56 8.57 -10.70
N LEU A 5 12.75 9.08 -9.75
CA LEU A 5 11.42 8.56 -9.41
C LEU A 5 10.54 8.65 -10.67
N THR A 6 10.65 7.61 -11.48
CA THR A 6 10.02 7.49 -12.78
C THR A 6 8.72 6.77 -12.57
N VAL A 7 7.63 7.42 -12.98
CA VAL A 7 6.28 6.86 -12.93
C VAL A 7 6.30 5.46 -13.56
N LYS A 8 5.89 4.46 -12.79
CA LYS A 8 5.88 3.07 -13.27
C LYS A 8 4.70 2.82 -14.21
N PRO A 9 4.84 1.92 -15.20
CA PRO A 9 3.72 1.54 -16.06
C PRO A 9 2.50 1.12 -15.23
N ILE A 10 1.30 1.46 -15.69
CA ILE A 10 0.05 1.09 -14.98
C ILE A 10 -0.05 -0.42 -14.76
N SER A 11 0.50 -1.24 -15.66
CA SER A 11 0.53 -2.69 -15.53
C SER A 11 1.25 -3.19 -14.28
N VAL A 12 2.18 -2.39 -13.73
CA VAL A 12 2.92 -2.72 -12.50
C VAL A 12 2.06 -2.46 -11.25
N VAL A 13 1.24 -1.40 -11.25
CA VAL A 13 0.42 -1.02 -10.08
C VAL A 13 -1.03 -1.49 -10.16
N ALA A 14 -1.55 -1.85 -11.35
CA ALA A 14 -2.90 -2.34 -11.53
C ALA A 14 -3.24 -3.56 -10.64
N PRO A 15 -2.36 -4.56 -10.48
CA PRO A 15 -2.61 -5.69 -9.58
C PRO A 15 -2.81 -5.25 -8.12
N ILE A 16 -2.16 -4.16 -7.69
CA ILE A 16 -2.27 -3.62 -6.33
C ILE A 16 -3.67 -3.04 -6.13
N PHE A 17 -4.17 -2.26 -7.10
CA PHE A 17 -5.55 -1.78 -7.07
C PHE A 17 -6.56 -2.94 -7.03
N THR A 18 -6.31 -4.01 -7.79
CA THR A 18 -7.15 -5.22 -7.75
C THR A 18 -7.12 -5.89 -6.38
N ALA A 19 -5.95 -6.04 -5.76
CA ALA A 19 -5.82 -6.63 -4.42
C ALA A 19 -6.56 -5.81 -3.36
N ILE A 20 -6.46 -4.47 -3.43
CA ILE A 20 -7.18 -3.55 -2.56
C ILE A 20 -8.70 -3.69 -2.78
N GLY A 21 -9.16 -3.65 -4.03
CA GLY A 21 -10.58 -3.78 -4.38
C GLY A 21 -11.19 -5.11 -3.94
N ASN A 22 -10.41 -6.19 -4.01
CA ASN A 22 -10.80 -7.52 -3.54
C ASN A 22 -10.64 -7.71 -2.03
N ARG A 23 -10.22 -6.67 -1.29
CA ARG A 23 -9.97 -6.71 0.16
C ARG A 23 -9.01 -7.85 0.56
N ASN A 24 -8.05 -8.15 -0.31
CA ASN A 24 -7.10 -9.24 -0.13
C ASN A 24 -5.78 -8.72 0.43
N TRP A 25 -5.66 -8.75 1.76
CA TRP A 25 -4.50 -8.23 2.48
C TRP A 25 -3.21 -9.02 2.21
N GLU A 26 -3.31 -10.34 2.07
CA GLU A 26 -2.15 -11.19 1.84
C GLU A 26 -1.56 -10.96 0.43
N GLU A 27 -2.43 -10.82 -0.56
CA GLU A 27 -2.06 -10.46 -1.92
C GLU A 27 -1.39 -9.08 -1.97
N PHE A 28 -1.98 -8.08 -1.31
CA PHE A 28 -1.42 -6.73 -1.24
C PHE A 28 0.00 -6.74 -0.69
N LYS A 29 0.25 -7.41 0.45
CA LYS A 29 1.59 -7.50 1.06
C LYS A 29 2.61 -8.17 0.14
N ARG A 30 2.19 -9.21 -0.58
CA ARG A 30 3.09 -9.88 -1.54
C ARG A 30 3.46 -8.94 -2.68
N LEU A 31 2.47 -8.24 -3.25
CA LEU A 31 2.69 -7.29 -4.35
C LEU A 31 3.55 -6.09 -3.92
N GLU A 32 3.33 -5.55 -2.71
CA GLU A 32 4.19 -4.52 -2.11
C GLU A 32 5.63 -5.02 -1.99
N LYS A 33 5.83 -6.21 -1.43
CA LYS A 33 7.17 -6.81 -1.30
C LYS A 33 7.83 -7.01 -2.66
N ASP A 34 7.13 -7.61 -3.63
CA ASP A 34 7.65 -7.87 -4.98
C ASP A 34 8.01 -6.56 -5.70
N PHE A 35 7.23 -5.49 -5.48
CA PHE A 35 7.52 -4.17 -6.01
C PHE A 35 8.79 -3.58 -5.38
N VAL A 36 8.89 -3.60 -4.05
CA VAL A 36 10.05 -3.06 -3.32
C VAL A 36 11.33 -3.82 -3.66
N ASP A 37 11.26 -5.15 -3.77
CA ASP A 37 12.41 -5.99 -4.14
C ASP A 37 12.89 -5.68 -5.58
N GLN A 38 12.00 -5.27 -6.49
CA GLN A 38 12.34 -4.95 -7.88
C GLN A 38 12.78 -3.50 -8.11
N TYR A 39 12.12 -2.56 -7.45
CA TYR A 39 12.24 -1.12 -7.76
C TYR A 39 12.72 -0.27 -6.59
N GLY A 40 12.89 -0.85 -5.41
CA GLY A 40 13.29 -0.15 -4.20
C GLY A 40 12.14 0.53 -3.44
N VAL A 41 12.42 0.86 -2.19
CA VAL A 41 11.45 1.48 -1.27
C VAL A 41 11.09 2.91 -1.70
N GLU A 42 12.03 3.69 -2.23
CA GLU A 42 11.79 5.07 -2.65
C GLU A 42 10.77 5.13 -3.81
N ALA A 43 10.85 4.19 -4.76
CA ALA A 43 9.89 4.07 -5.85
C ALA A 43 8.50 3.64 -5.34
N TRP A 44 8.45 2.78 -4.33
CA TRP A 44 7.20 2.37 -3.68
C TRP A 44 6.51 3.55 -3.01
N GLU A 45 7.25 4.32 -2.21
CA GLU A 45 6.71 5.50 -1.52
C GLU A 45 6.18 6.53 -2.50
N TYR A 46 6.86 6.73 -3.63
CA TYR A 46 6.40 7.63 -4.67
C TYR A 46 5.08 7.16 -5.33
N GLU A 47 5.04 5.92 -5.85
CA GLU A 47 3.84 5.39 -6.48
C GLU A 47 2.68 5.32 -5.48
N PHE A 48 2.95 4.92 -4.23
CA PHE A 48 1.92 4.81 -3.21
C PHE A 48 1.32 6.17 -2.87
N ASN A 49 2.15 7.16 -2.54
CA ASN A 49 1.68 8.46 -2.06
C ASN A 49 1.04 9.31 -3.15
N PHE A 50 1.58 9.27 -4.37
CA PHE A 50 1.16 10.18 -5.44
C PHE A 50 0.20 9.55 -6.45
N ARG A 51 0.06 8.23 -6.47
CA ARG A 51 -0.76 7.54 -7.46
C ARG A 51 -1.76 6.55 -6.88
N ILE A 52 -1.32 5.64 -6.01
CA ILE A 52 -2.22 4.62 -5.44
C ILE A 52 -3.18 5.28 -4.47
N LYS A 53 -2.68 5.89 -3.40
CA LYS A 53 -3.49 6.46 -2.33
C LYS A 53 -4.51 7.49 -2.83
N PRO A 54 -4.15 8.45 -3.70
CA PRO A 54 -5.11 9.45 -4.20
C PRO A 54 -6.20 8.85 -5.10
N ALA A 55 -5.96 7.69 -5.71
CA ALA A 55 -6.91 7.03 -6.60
C ALA A 55 -7.88 6.09 -5.86
N LEU A 56 -7.68 5.85 -4.56
CA LEU A 56 -8.59 5.01 -3.78
C LEU A 56 -9.87 5.76 -3.42
N ASP A 57 -10.99 5.06 -3.55
CA ASP A 57 -12.23 5.51 -2.93
C ASP A 57 -12.13 5.44 -1.40
N LYS A 58 -13.05 6.12 -0.71
CA LYS A 58 -13.05 6.23 0.75
C LYS A 58 -13.13 4.87 1.47
N ASP A 59 -13.84 3.90 0.92
CA ASP A 59 -13.97 2.57 1.53
C ASP A 59 -12.67 1.79 1.39
N SER A 60 -12.05 1.84 0.21
CA SER A 60 -10.75 1.21 -0.05
C SER A 60 -9.60 1.80 0.76
N ASP A 61 -9.52 3.13 0.87
CA ASP A 61 -8.54 3.82 1.71
C ASP A 61 -8.74 3.45 3.19
N ARG A 62 -9.99 3.47 3.68
CA ARG A 62 -10.31 3.06 5.05
C ARG A 62 -9.95 1.61 5.33
N TRP A 63 -10.23 0.70 4.40
CA TRP A 63 -9.89 -0.71 4.56
C TRP A 63 -8.37 -0.90 4.70
N LEU A 64 -7.56 -0.25 3.85
CA LEU A 64 -6.10 -0.31 3.95
C LEU A 64 -5.60 0.23 5.30
N LEU A 65 -6.11 1.38 5.73
CA LEU A 65 -5.78 1.95 7.04
C LEU A 65 -6.10 0.97 8.17
N ILE A 66 -7.26 0.30 8.10
CA ILE A 66 -7.63 -0.74 9.07
C ILE A 66 -6.60 -1.87 9.02
N GLN A 67 -6.24 -2.40 7.85
CA GLN A 67 -5.26 -3.51 7.79
C GLN A 67 -3.91 -3.14 8.41
N TRP A 68 -3.40 -1.94 8.13
CA TRP A 68 -2.17 -1.44 8.73
C TRP A 68 -2.29 -1.25 10.25
N CYS A 69 -3.40 -0.69 10.74
CA CYS A 69 -3.61 -0.46 12.17
C CYS A 69 -4.03 -1.71 12.94
N SER A 70 -4.65 -2.70 12.28
CA SER A 70 -5.10 -3.97 12.87
C SER A 70 -3.95 -4.90 13.22
N GLY A 71 -2.74 -4.65 12.70
CA GLY A 71 -1.50 -5.25 13.20
C GLY A 71 -1.11 -4.79 14.61
N GLY A 72 -1.74 -3.74 15.15
CA GLY A 72 -1.66 -3.37 16.56
C GLY A 72 -1.53 -1.86 16.81
N ILE A 73 -2.66 -1.17 17.02
CA ILE A 73 -2.77 -0.33 18.22
C ILE A 73 -3.47 -1.20 19.26
N VAL A 74 -2.68 -1.93 20.06
CA VAL A 74 -3.17 -2.42 21.35
C VAL A 74 -3.30 -1.19 22.23
N SER A 75 -4.42 -0.48 22.10
CA SER A 75 -4.80 0.51 23.10
C SER A 75 -5.18 -0.30 24.34
N ILE A 76 -4.18 -0.61 25.17
CA ILE A 76 -4.42 -1.11 26.52
C ILE A 76 -5.16 0.01 27.23
N LYS A 77 -6.50 -0.03 27.20
CA LYS A 77 -7.30 0.70 28.18
C LYS A 77 -7.03 0.01 29.52
N TYR A 78 -5.99 0.46 30.21
CA TYR A 78 -5.85 0.18 31.63
C TYR A 78 -6.93 0.99 32.32
N ILE A 79 -8.04 0.34 32.66
CA ILE A 79 -9.02 0.86 33.60
C ILE A 79 -8.48 0.45 34.97
N ALA A 80 -7.87 1.39 35.67
CA ALA A 80 -7.61 1.31 37.11
C ALA A 80 -8.78 1.93 37.86
#